data_AF-A0A9P5T6B9-F1
#
_entry.id   AF-A0A9P5T6B9-F1
#
_cell.length_a   1.000
_cell.length_b   1.000
_cell.length_c   1.000
_cell.angle_alpha   90.00
_cell.angle_beta   90.00
_cell.angle_gamma   90.00
#
_symmetry.space_group_name_H-M   'P 1'
#
loop_
_entity.id
_entity.type
_entity.pdbx_description
1 polymer ?
#
loop_
_entity_poly.entity_id
_entity_poly.type
_entity_poly.pdbx_seq_one_letter_code
_entity_poly.pdbx_strand_id
1 'polypeptide(L)'
;MDLLRLSHEYDIIRLKKLIAHEVVVHKKVTHGNVFDVRGYAMQTESTDIQEHCEAYIRENGSSIRTYLNAEIEEQRKLLDHLTGAGDGMQKAEIKSFISELENNLVVLDTFVPQQ
;
A
#
# COMPACT_ATOMS: atom_id res chain seq x y z
N MET A 1 -0.19 -7.48 9.86
CA MET A 1 -1.56 -7.58 9.31
C MET A 1 -2.26 -8.87 9.68
N ASP A 2 -1.55 -9.99 9.82
CA ASP A 2 -2.15 -11.29 10.20
C ASP A 2 -2.98 -11.26 11.50
N LEU A 3 -2.51 -10.50 12.50
CA LEU A 3 -3.24 -10.28 13.76
C LEU A 3 -4.58 -9.56 13.57
N LEU A 4 -4.68 -8.62 12.62
CA LEU A 4 -5.94 -7.93 12.32
C LEU A 4 -6.92 -8.88 11.66
N ARG A 5 -6.44 -9.66 10.68
CA ARG A 5 -7.24 -10.70 10.01
C ARG A 5 -7.77 -11.74 11.00
N LEU A 6 -6.92 -12.30 11.84
CA LEU A 6 -7.32 -13.26 12.87
C LEU A 6 -8.33 -12.64 13.86
N SER A 7 -8.08 -11.41 14.31
CA SER A 7 -9.04 -10.73 15.18
C SER A 7 -10.40 -10.48 14.52
N HIS A 8 -10.42 -10.39 13.18
CA HIS A 8 -11.64 -10.33 12.40
C HIS A 8 -12.33 -11.67 12.27
N GLU A 9 -11.61 -12.72 11.87
CA GLU A 9 -12.15 -14.08 11.73
C GLU A 9 -12.77 -14.61 13.04
N TYR A 10 -12.17 -14.30 14.19
CA TYR A 10 -12.63 -14.75 15.51
C TYR A 10 -13.48 -13.72 16.27
N ASP A 11 -13.87 -12.62 15.63
CA ASP A 11 -14.64 -11.51 16.22
C ASP A 11 -14.10 -10.98 17.56
N ILE A 12 -12.76 -10.88 17.67
CA ILE A 12 -12.08 -10.38 18.86
C ILE A 12 -12.04 -8.84 18.81
N ILE A 13 -13.17 -8.22 19.13
CA ILE A 13 -13.39 -6.75 19.04
C ILE A 13 -12.29 -5.96 19.77
N ARG A 14 -11.88 -6.40 20.97
CA ARG A 14 -10.85 -5.69 21.76
C ARG A 14 -9.49 -5.68 21.07
N LEU A 15 -9.14 -6.77 20.39
CA LEU A 15 -7.88 -6.89 19.67
C LEU A 15 -7.89 -6.03 18.40
N LYS A 16 -9.01 -6.00 17.64
CA LYS A 16 -9.20 -5.07 16.52
C LYS A 16 -8.93 -3.62 16.94
N LYS A 17 -9.52 -3.18 18.06
CA LYS A 17 -9.34 -1.82 18.59
C LYS A 17 -7.90 -1.51 18.98
N LEU A 18 -7.20 -2.47 19.61
CA LEU A 18 -5.79 -2.29 19.96
C LEU A 18 -4.90 -2.16 18.72
N ILE A 19 -5.17 -2.95 17.68
CA ILE A 19 -4.44 -2.88 16.41
C ILE A 19 -4.71 -1.54 15.71
N ALA A 20 -5.98 -1.12 15.65
CA ALA A 20 -6.33 0.18 15.09
C ALA A 20 -5.64 1.33 15.84
N HIS A 21 -5.65 1.30 17.17
CA HIS A 21 -4.92 2.27 17.99
C HIS A 21 -3.41 2.26 17.67
N GLU A 22 -2.79 1.08 17.58
CA GLU A 22 -1.36 0.98 17.25
C GLU A 22 -1.05 1.61 15.89
N VAL A 23 -1.84 1.31 14.86
CA VAL A 23 -1.62 1.82 13.50
C VAL A 23 -1.83 3.34 13.44
N VAL A 24 -2.92 3.83 14.02
CA VAL A 24 -3.35 5.23 13.91
C VAL A 24 -2.55 6.15 14.83
N VAL A 25 -2.44 5.81 16.13
CA VAL A 25 -1.81 6.68 17.13
C VAL A 25 -0.29 6.69 16.96
N HIS A 26 0.31 5.55 16.64
CA HIS A 26 1.76 5.46 16.43
C HIS A 26 2.18 5.68 14.98
N LYS A 27 1.28 6.20 14.12
CA LYS A 27 1.55 6.66 12.75
C LYS A 27 2.38 5.65 11.95
N LYS A 28 1.92 4.40 11.90
CA LYS A 28 2.62 3.31 11.19
C LYS A 28 2.43 3.32 9.67
N VAL A 29 1.57 4.22 9.18
CA VAL A 29 1.32 4.44 7.75
C VAL A 29 2.41 5.34 7.16
N THR A 30 2.92 4.92 6.00
CA THR A 30 3.99 5.55 5.23
C THR A 30 3.62 5.57 3.74
N HIS A 31 4.37 6.29 2.90
CA HIS A 31 4.13 6.27 1.44
C HIS A 31 4.18 4.85 0.86
N GLY A 32 5.10 4.01 1.35
CA GLY A 32 5.34 2.68 0.79
C GLY A 32 4.32 1.61 1.20
N ASN A 33 3.48 1.85 2.20
CA ASN A 33 2.53 0.84 2.69
C ASN A 33 1.08 1.33 2.81
N VAL A 34 0.78 2.60 2.52
CA VAL A 34 -0.54 3.17 2.75
C VAL A 34 -1.65 2.46 1.98
N PHE A 35 -1.39 2.04 0.74
CA PHE A 35 -2.39 1.33 -0.08
C PHE A 35 -2.65 -0.08 0.43
N ASP A 36 -1.61 -0.80 0.84
CA ASP A 36 -1.73 -2.14 1.40
C ASP A 36 -2.48 -2.11 2.72
N VAL A 37 -2.08 -1.20 3.62
CA VAL A 37 -2.72 -1.02 4.93
C VAL A 37 -4.19 -0.67 4.75
N ARG A 38 -4.51 0.22 3.81
CA ARG A 38 -5.89 0.55 3.46
C ARG A 38 -6.64 -0.66 2.91
N GLY A 39 -6.05 -1.42 1.99
CA GLY A 39 -6.65 -2.63 1.41
C GLY A 39 -6.99 -3.67 2.47
N TYR A 40 -6.07 -3.93 3.39
CA TYR A 40 -6.30 -4.81 4.53
C TYR A 40 -7.38 -4.28 5.48
N ALA A 41 -7.41 -2.98 5.74
CA ALA A 41 -8.43 -2.36 6.57
C ALA A 41 -9.83 -2.51 5.95
N MET A 42 -9.96 -2.35 4.64
CA MET A 42 -11.22 -2.57 3.91
C MET A 42 -11.68 -4.03 4.00
N GLN A 43 -10.77 -4.99 3.79
CA GLN A 43 -11.09 -6.43 3.84
C GLN A 43 -11.52 -6.89 5.25
N THR A 44 -11.01 -6.23 6.29
CA THR A 44 -11.29 -6.58 7.69
C THR A 44 -12.30 -5.66 8.37
N GLU A 45 -12.95 -4.80 7.59
CA GLU A 45 -13.95 -3.82 8.06
C GLU A 45 -13.42 -2.92 9.19
N SER A 46 -12.13 -2.59 9.16
CA SER A 46 -11.49 -1.71 10.14
C SER A 46 -11.57 -0.25 9.71
N THR A 47 -12.73 0.37 9.96
CA THR A 47 -13.04 1.75 9.53
C THR A 47 -12.02 2.77 10.03
N ASP A 48 -11.59 2.69 11.30
CA ASP A 48 -10.63 3.64 11.89
C ASP A 48 -9.30 3.67 11.11
N ILE A 49 -8.79 2.50 10.71
CA ILE A 49 -7.54 2.38 9.94
C ILE A 49 -7.77 2.86 8.51
N GLN A 50 -8.92 2.52 7.91
CA GLN A 50 -9.26 2.97 6.56
C GLN A 50 -9.31 4.50 6.50
N GLU A 51 -10.06 5.15 7.39
CA GLU A 51 -10.18 6.61 7.46
C GLU A 51 -8.82 7.28 7.66
N HIS A 52 -7.98 6.72 8.54
CA HIS A 52 -6.63 7.22 8.76
C HIS A 52 -5.76 7.14 7.50
N CYS A 53 -5.82 6.04 6.75
CA CYS A 53 -5.09 5.90 5.50
C CYS A 53 -5.60 6.88 4.43
N GLU A 54 -6.91 7.06 4.32
CA GLU A 54 -7.48 8.01 3.37
C GLU A 54 -7.15 9.46 3.69
N ALA A 55 -7.13 9.84 4.98
CA ALA A 55 -6.64 11.14 5.42
C ALA A 55 -5.17 11.33 5.03
N TYR A 56 -4.32 10.33 5.31
CA TYR A 56 -2.91 10.35 4.93
C TYR A 56 -2.73 10.52 3.42
N ILE A 57 -3.51 9.82 2.59
CA ILE A 57 -3.47 9.93 1.12
C ILE A 57 -3.84 11.34 0.66
N ARG A 58 -4.91 11.92 1.20
CA ARG A 58 -5.35 13.29 0.83
C ARG A 58 -4.31 14.34 1.22
N GLU A 59 -3.71 14.22 2.40
CA GLU A 59 -2.71 15.16 2.92
C GLU A 59 -1.38 15.07 2.18
N ASN A 60 -0.97 13.86 1.77
CA ASN A 60 0.36 13.58 1.23
C ASN A 60 0.33 13.18 -0.26
N GLY A 61 -0.77 13.46 -0.98
CA GLY A 61 -0.98 12.91 -2.33
C GLY A 61 0.15 13.27 -3.31
N SER A 62 0.67 14.50 -3.25
CA SER A 62 1.80 14.91 -4.09
C SER A 62 3.07 14.12 -3.78
N SER A 63 3.44 13.97 -2.50
CA SER A 63 4.65 13.24 -2.11
C SER A 63 4.52 11.73 -2.33
N ILE A 64 3.33 11.15 -2.14
CA ILE A 64 3.04 9.75 -2.49
C ILE A 64 3.21 9.55 -3.99
N ARG A 65 2.72 10.46 -4.83
CA ARG A 65 2.90 10.37 -6.29
C ARG A 65 4.38 10.41 -6.68
N THR A 66 5.15 11.34 -6.10
CA THR A 66 6.60 11.41 -6.32
C THR A 66 7.29 10.11 -5.92
N TYR A 67 6.92 9.54 -4.77
CA TYR A 67 7.43 8.26 -4.29
C TYR A 67 7.10 7.11 -5.27
N LEU A 68 5.84 6.94 -5.66
CA LEU A 68 5.41 5.86 -6.56
C LEU A 68 6.09 5.96 -7.92
N ASN A 69 6.20 7.16 -8.49
CA ASN A 69 6.90 7.37 -9.76
C ASN A 69 8.39 7.05 -9.67
N ALA A 70 9.05 7.44 -8.57
CA ALA A 70 10.46 7.12 -8.35
C ALA A 70 10.68 5.62 -8.22
N GLU A 71 9.81 4.92 -7.47
CA GLU A 71 9.86 3.47 -7.31
C GLU A 71 9.64 2.76 -8.65
N ILE A 72 8.61 3.14 -9.42
CA ILE A 72 8.36 2.56 -10.76
C ILE A 72 9.58 2.72 -11.66
N GLU A 73 10.20 3.90 -11.66
CA GLU A 73 11.38 4.16 -12.48
C GLU A 73 12.59 3.32 -12.05
N GLU A 74 12.79 3.14 -10.75
CA GLU A 74 13.84 2.26 -10.21
C GLU A 74 13.62 0.80 -10.61
N GLN A 75 12.39 0.30 -10.48
CA GLN A 75 12.03 -1.07 -10.86
C GLN A 75 12.15 -1.31 -12.37
N ARG A 76 11.84 -0.30 -13.20
CA ARG A 76 12.05 -0.37 -14.66
C ARG A 76 13.53 -0.45 -15.02
N LYS A 77 14.39 0.33 -14.36
CA LYS A 77 15.84 0.21 -14.53
C LYS A 77 16.36 -1.17 -14.12
N LEU A 78 15.87 -1.71 -13.00
CA LEU A 78 16.22 -3.06 -12.57
C LEU A 78 15.81 -4.10 -13.62
N LEU A 79 14.62 -3.96 -14.20
CA LEU A 79 14.13 -4.84 -15.27
C LEU A 79 15.02 -4.79 -16.52
N ASP A 80 15.50 -3.61 -16.91
CA ASP A 80 16.40 -3.43 -18.05
C ASP A 80 17.77 -4.09 -17.83
N HIS A 81 18.23 -4.18 -16.58
CA HIS A 81 19.49 -4.84 -16.22
C HIS A 81 19.39 -6.38 -16.21
N LEU A 82 18.19 -6.94 -16.07
CA LEU A 82 17.96 -8.38 -16.16
C LEU A 82 17.97 -8.81 -17.64
N THR A 83 19.09 -9.33 -18.12
CA THR A 83 19.25 -9.76 -19.53
C THR A 83 19.57 -11.24 -19.69
N GLY A 84 19.76 -11.98 -18.59
CA GLY A 84 20.11 -13.39 -18.59
C GLY A 84 18.93 -14.31 -18.94
N ALA A 85 19.24 -15.46 -19.53
CA ALA A 85 18.27 -16.52 -19.84
C ALA A 85 17.64 -17.17 -18.58
N GLY A 86 18.23 -16.96 -17.40
CA GLY A 86 17.74 -17.43 -16.10
C GLY A 86 16.83 -16.45 -15.35
N ASP A 87 16.68 -15.21 -15.83
CA ASP A 87 16.05 -14.12 -15.06
C ASP A 87 14.53 -14.07 -15.22
N GLY A 88 13.93 -15.07 -15.89
CA GLY A 88 12.51 -15.05 -16.25
C GLY A 88 11.56 -14.87 -15.07
N MET A 89 11.87 -15.49 -13.93
CA MET A 89 11.05 -15.38 -12.71
C MET A 89 11.16 -14.00 -12.08
N GLN A 90 12.38 -13.48 -11.88
CA GLN A 90 12.62 -12.14 -11.34
C GLN A 90 12.00 -11.05 -12.23
N LYS A 91 12.08 -11.19 -13.56
CA LYS A 91 11.40 -10.30 -14.50
C LYS A 91 9.89 -10.28 -14.31
N ALA A 92 9.29 -11.45 -14.07
CA ALA A 92 7.85 -11.55 -13.84
C ALA A 92 7.45 -10.89 -12.51
N GLU A 93 8.23 -11.11 -11.45
CA GLU A 93 8.02 -10.48 -10.13
C GLU A 93 8.11 -8.95 -10.22
N ILE A 94 9.18 -8.41 -10.83
CA ILE A 94 9.35 -6.97 -10.99
C ILE A 94 8.22 -6.37 -11.83
N LYS A 95 7.81 -7.03 -12.92
CA LYS A 95 6.67 -6.57 -13.73
C LYS A 95 5.37 -6.54 -12.92
N SER A 96 5.12 -7.57 -12.12
CA SER A 96 3.96 -7.63 -11.23
C SER A 96 3.98 -6.49 -10.22
N PHE A 97 5.15 -6.22 -9.63
CA PHE A 97 5.31 -5.14 -8.66
C PHE A 97 5.14 -3.75 -9.31
N ILE A 98 5.68 -3.52 -10.51
CA ILE A 98 5.42 -2.29 -11.27
C ILE A 98 3.92 -2.11 -11.52
N SER A 99 3.21 -3.15 -11.93
CA SER A 99 1.76 -3.08 -12.15
C SER A 99 0.98 -2.77 -10.86
N GLU A 100 1.43 -3.25 -9.71
CA GLU A 100 0.85 -2.89 -8.41
C GLU A 100 1.06 -1.41 -8.08
N LEU A 101 2.26 -0.87 -8.30
CA LEU A 101 2.55 0.56 -8.11
C LEU A 101 1.74 1.44 -9.08
N GLU A 102 1.58 1.02 -10.33
CA GLU A 102 0.74 1.71 -11.32
C GLU A 102 -0.74 1.68 -10.91
N ASN A 103 -1.24 0.57 -10.38
CA ASN A 103 -2.59 0.50 -9.80
C ASN A 103 -2.74 1.45 -8.60
N ASN A 104 -1.71 1.55 -7.74
CA ASN A 104 -1.71 2.49 -6.62
C ASN A 104 -1.75 3.96 -7.10
N LEU A 105 -1.12 4.29 -8.23
CA LEU A 105 -1.26 5.62 -8.85
C LEU A 105 -2.69 5.88 -9.33
N VAL A 106 -3.35 4.89 -9.94
CA VAL A 106 -4.76 5.03 -10.36
C VAL A 106 -5.66 5.23 -9.15
N VAL A 107 -5.44 4.48 -8.07
CA VAL A 107 -6.18 4.68 -6.81
C VAL A 107 -5.92 6.08 -6.26
N LEU A 108 -4.67 6.53 -6.23
CA LEU A 108 -4.30 7.88 -5.78
C LEU A 108 -5.03 8.97 -6.55
N ASP A 109 -5.19 8.83 -7.86
CA ASP A 109 -5.91 9.79 -8.71
C ASP A 109 -7.39 9.94 -8.32
N THR A 110 -8.00 8.93 -7.69
CA THR A 110 -9.37 9.03 -7.16
C THR A 110 -9.47 9.91 -5.91
N PHE A 111 -8.36 10.06 -5.17
CA PHE A 111 -8.29 10.90 -3.97
C PHE A 111 -7.77 12.31 -4.27
N VAL A 112 -6.82 12.40 -5.21
CA VAL A 112 -6.10 13.63 -5.53
C VAL A 112 -5.92 13.71 -7.07
N PRO A 113 -6.95 14.20 -7.80
CA PRO A 113 -6.90 14.33 -9.25
C PRO A 113 -5.76 15.26 -9.69
N GLN A 114 -5.19 14.98 -10.88
CA GLN A 114 -4.21 15.89 -11.47
C GLN A 114 -4.89 17.22 -11.84
N GLN A 115 -4.34 18.34 -11.35
CA GLN A 115 -4.71 19.69 -11.77
C GLN A 115 -3.95 20.11 -13.02
#